data_AF-A0ABD2ZCC9-F1
#
_entry.id   AF-A0ABD2ZCC9-F1
#
_cell.length_a   1.000
_cell.length_b   1.000
_cell.length_c   1.000
_cell.angle_alpha   90.00
_cell.angle_beta   90.00
_cell.angle_gamma   90.00
#
_symmetry.space_group_name_H-M   'P 1'
#
loop_
_entity.id
_entity.type
_entity.pdbx_description
1 polymer ?
#
loop_
_entity_poly.entity_id
_entity_poly.type
_entity_poly.pdbx_seq_one_letter_code
_entity_poly.pdbx_strand_id
1 'polypeptide(L)'
;MSGEVLEFILHNYQYLEHLVVRGSNNLINVEVSGPLALKHLEICFCYNIECLTKRDADLVSLKVSSVDTLVLNNVQMLTEVHVYSYSPTGVRGVIAGLSCYLLKLEILTLCIAYDEAKQVSSNLEKLVIKMNWVSKTVRRRRKLGKTINYSLQRLKVFELSGFLGCTSDIELVKYFLENAAAFEKIIISPRCDPGDLCCLKFDYRSEETEKERDARRRAEQHLCRLIPSRVELVIL
;
A
#
# COMPACT_ATOMS: atom_id res chain seq x y z
N MET A 1 -13.49 -6.81 19.26
CA MET A 1 -13.23 -5.72 20.23
C MET A 1 -14.16 -4.55 19.89
N SER A 2 -14.94 -3.99 20.83
CA SER A 2 -15.75 -2.79 20.51
C SER A 2 -14.89 -1.53 20.46
N GLY A 3 -15.44 -0.44 19.89
CA GLY A 3 -14.79 0.88 19.92
C GLY A 3 -14.53 1.35 21.36
N GLU A 4 -15.47 1.11 22.27
CA GLU A 4 -15.35 1.46 23.69
C GLU A 4 -14.14 0.80 24.38
N VAL A 5 -13.89 -0.49 24.06
CA VAL A 5 -12.73 -1.22 24.61
C VAL A 5 -11.43 -0.66 24.03
N LEU A 6 -11.42 -0.29 22.75
CA LEU A 6 -10.27 0.35 22.12
C LEU A 6 -9.96 1.72 22.75
N GLU A 7 -10.98 2.55 22.94
CA GLU A 7 -10.85 3.84 23.62
C GLU A 7 -10.35 3.67 25.04
N PHE A 8 -10.89 2.70 25.78
CA PHE A 8 -10.42 2.37 27.13
C PHE A 8 -8.92 2.03 27.13
N ILE A 9 -8.44 1.21 26.19
CA ILE A 9 -7.01 0.88 26.08
C ILE A 9 -6.19 2.14 25.78
N LEU A 10 -6.65 2.95 24.83
CA LEU A 10 -5.95 4.17 24.43
C LEU A 10 -5.86 5.21 25.57
N HIS A 11 -6.86 5.28 26.44
CA HIS A 11 -6.85 6.22 27.58
C HIS A 11 -6.05 5.71 28.78
N ASN A 12 -6.04 4.40 29.03
CA ASN A 12 -5.43 3.84 30.24
C ASN A 12 -3.95 3.45 30.09
N TYR A 13 -3.47 3.25 28.86
CA TYR A 13 -2.10 2.77 28.61
C TYR A 13 -1.21 3.84 27.97
N GLN A 14 -0.76 4.81 28.77
CA GLN A 14 0.00 5.99 28.29
C GLN A 14 1.39 5.68 27.72
N TYR A 15 1.99 4.54 28.07
CA TYR A 15 3.29 4.07 27.57
C TYR A 15 3.17 3.10 26.39
N LEU A 16 1.96 2.90 25.86
CA LEU A 16 1.73 1.94 24.78
C LEU A 16 2.38 2.44 23.48
N GLU A 17 3.47 1.78 23.06
CA GLU A 17 4.16 2.10 21.81
C GLU A 17 3.60 1.36 20.60
N HIS A 18 3.03 0.17 20.81
CA HIS A 18 2.56 -0.73 19.75
C HIS A 18 1.14 -1.18 20.04
N LEU A 19 0.23 -0.93 19.10
CA LEU A 19 -1.15 -1.37 19.17
C LEU A 19 -1.51 -2.16 17.92
N VAL A 20 -2.00 -3.38 18.12
CA VAL A 20 -2.45 -4.27 17.05
C VAL A 20 -3.90 -4.67 17.30
N VAL A 21 -4.76 -4.40 16.33
CA VAL A 21 -6.18 -4.73 16.35
C VAL A 21 -6.50 -5.60 15.14
N ARG A 22 -7.01 -6.80 15.37
CA ARG A 22 -7.32 -7.76 14.31
C ARG A 22 -8.74 -8.29 14.40
N GLY A 23 -9.40 -8.44 13.25
CA GLY A 23 -10.64 -9.22 13.11
C GLY A 23 -11.86 -8.59 13.78
N SER A 24 -11.89 -7.27 13.93
CA SER A 24 -12.98 -6.61 14.65
C SER A 24 -14.07 -6.09 13.73
N ASN A 25 -15.29 -6.60 13.87
CA ASN A 25 -16.45 -6.16 13.09
C ASN A 25 -17.23 -5.00 13.73
N ASN A 26 -16.84 -4.58 14.94
CA ASN A 26 -17.55 -3.55 15.70
C ASN A 26 -16.87 -2.16 15.60
N LEU A 27 -15.81 -2.05 14.79
CA LEU A 27 -15.10 -0.80 14.57
C LEU A 27 -15.63 -0.16 13.29
N ILE A 28 -16.20 1.04 13.43
CA ILE A 28 -16.79 1.80 12.32
C ILE A 28 -16.05 3.13 12.16
N ASN A 29 -16.15 3.99 13.18
CA ASN A 29 -15.38 5.23 13.26
C ASN A 29 -14.39 5.09 14.40
N VAL A 30 -13.11 4.95 14.04
CA VAL A 30 -12.05 4.76 15.02
C VAL A 30 -11.35 6.10 15.23
N GLU A 31 -11.50 6.67 16.41
CA GLU A 31 -10.68 7.77 16.85
C GLU A 31 -9.59 7.26 17.77
N VAL A 32 -8.33 7.48 17.38
CA VAL A 32 -7.19 7.10 18.22
C VAL A 32 -6.68 8.35 18.97
N SER A 33 -7.50 8.85 19.87
CA SER A 33 -7.15 9.89 20.87
C SER A 33 -6.70 9.18 22.15
N GLY A 34 -5.44 9.35 22.56
CA GLY A 34 -4.86 8.53 23.62
C GLY A 34 -3.35 8.65 23.78
N PRO A 35 -2.52 7.58 23.75
CA PRO A 35 -1.15 7.66 24.24
C PRO A 35 -0.26 8.50 23.33
N LEU A 36 0.45 9.49 23.89
CA LEU A 36 1.48 10.26 23.17
C LEU A 36 2.66 9.38 22.71
N ALA A 37 2.87 8.23 23.36
CA ALA A 37 3.98 7.32 23.07
C ALA A 37 3.70 6.33 21.92
N LEU A 38 2.50 6.30 21.34
CA LEU A 38 2.15 5.31 20.31
C LEU A 38 2.94 5.57 19.02
N LYS A 39 3.82 4.62 18.69
CA LYS A 39 4.71 4.66 17.50
C LYS A 39 4.21 3.75 16.37
N HIS A 40 3.59 2.63 16.70
CA HIS A 40 3.16 1.62 15.73
C HIS A 40 1.67 1.28 15.91
N LEU A 41 0.87 1.51 14.88
CA LEU A 41 -0.55 1.18 14.86
C LEU A 41 -0.85 0.20 13.72
N GLU A 42 -1.41 -0.96 14.06
CA GLU A 42 -1.92 -1.94 13.11
C GLU A 42 -3.42 -2.19 13.35
N ILE A 43 -4.25 -1.95 12.33
CA ILE A 43 -5.68 -2.28 12.33
C ILE A 43 -5.99 -3.12 11.09
N CYS A 44 -6.21 -4.42 11.29
CA CYS A 44 -6.34 -5.39 10.19
C CYS A 44 -7.60 -6.24 10.31
N PHE A 45 -8.15 -6.69 9.17
CA PHE A 45 -9.38 -7.50 9.09
C PHE A 45 -10.57 -6.87 9.84
N CYS A 46 -10.64 -5.55 9.88
CA CYS A 46 -11.75 -4.82 10.48
C CYS A 46 -12.59 -4.22 9.35
N TYR A 47 -13.60 -4.97 8.88
CA TYR A 47 -14.24 -4.73 7.58
C TYR A 47 -15.25 -3.59 7.55
N ASN A 48 -15.64 -3.07 8.71
CA ASN A 48 -16.68 -2.05 8.82
C ASN A 48 -16.11 -0.65 9.08
N ILE A 49 -14.79 -0.46 9.00
CA ILE A 49 -14.17 0.84 9.29
C ILE A 49 -14.39 1.79 8.12
N GLU A 50 -15.22 2.81 8.34
CA GLU A 50 -15.47 3.87 7.37
C GLU A 50 -14.42 4.99 7.50
N CYS A 51 -14.05 5.32 8.74
CA CYS A 51 -13.10 6.39 9.02
C CYS A 51 -12.14 6.01 10.14
N LEU A 52 -10.84 6.21 9.91
CA LEU A 52 -9.80 6.18 10.93
C LEU A 52 -9.24 7.58 11.11
N THR A 53 -9.46 8.15 12.29
CA THR A 53 -8.90 9.45 12.67
C THR A 53 -7.82 9.26 13.71
N LYS A 54 -6.62 9.81 13.43
CA LYS A 54 -5.52 9.91 14.39
C LYS A 54 -5.13 11.37 14.57
N ARG A 55 -5.08 11.81 15.83
CA ARG A 55 -4.62 13.15 16.24
C ARG A 55 -3.37 13.01 17.13
N ASP A 56 -2.47 13.99 17.00
CA ASP A 56 -1.39 14.28 17.95
C ASP A 56 -0.55 13.07 18.36
N ALA A 57 0.02 12.38 17.38
CA ALA A 57 0.93 11.26 17.66
C ALA A 57 2.14 11.24 16.73
N ASP A 58 3.30 10.95 17.32
CA ASP A 58 4.54 10.64 16.64
C ASP A 58 4.55 9.19 16.14
N LEU A 59 3.50 8.81 15.40
CA LEU A 59 3.47 7.51 14.73
C LEU A 59 4.62 7.42 13.73
N VAL A 60 5.38 6.33 13.82
CA VAL A 60 6.44 5.96 12.89
C VAL A 60 5.87 5.05 11.80
N SER A 61 5.01 4.11 12.18
CA SER A 61 4.43 3.11 11.29
C SER A 61 2.91 3.00 11.45
N LEU A 62 2.21 2.98 10.31
CA LEU A 62 0.77 2.76 10.24
C LEU A 62 0.44 1.62 9.28
N LYS A 63 -0.34 0.64 9.74
CA LYS A 63 -0.82 -0.48 8.94
C LYS A 63 -2.32 -0.63 9.06
N VAL A 64 -3.05 -0.48 7.96
CA VAL A 64 -4.51 -0.43 7.96
C VAL A 64 -5.11 -1.23 6.82
N SER A 65 -6.19 -1.96 7.08
CA SER A 65 -6.97 -2.65 6.05
C SER A 65 -8.43 -2.19 6.01
N SER A 66 -9.02 -2.18 4.82
CA SER A 66 -10.46 -1.94 4.59
C SER A 66 -10.95 -0.59 5.15
N VAL A 67 -10.13 0.46 5.04
CA VAL A 67 -10.48 1.83 5.46
C VAL A 67 -10.85 2.68 4.25
N ASP A 68 -12.00 3.36 4.31
CA ASP A 68 -12.44 4.25 3.24
C ASP A 68 -11.81 5.65 3.35
N THR A 69 -11.70 6.18 4.57
CA THR A 69 -11.10 7.50 4.83
C THR A 69 -10.06 7.43 5.95
N LEU A 70 -8.87 7.94 5.68
CA LEU A 70 -7.80 8.11 6.67
C LEU A 70 -7.57 9.60 6.93
N VAL A 71 -7.73 10.02 8.19
CA VAL A 71 -7.48 11.40 8.61
C VAL A 71 -6.33 11.39 9.61
N LEU A 72 -5.18 11.90 9.18
CA LEU A 72 -4.00 12.06 10.02
C LEU A 72 -3.79 13.55 10.29
N ASN A 73 -3.78 13.94 11.56
CA ASN A 73 -3.51 15.31 11.99
C ASN A 73 -2.27 15.35 12.89
N ASN A 74 -1.36 16.27 12.57
CA ASN A 74 -0.16 16.55 13.38
C ASN A 74 0.78 15.33 13.56
N VAL A 75 0.88 14.47 12.54
CA VAL A 75 1.75 13.28 12.56
C VAL A 75 3.09 13.60 11.90
N GLN A 76 4.13 13.89 12.68
CA GLN A 76 5.38 14.42 12.13
C GLN A 76 6.43 13.37 11.77
N MET A 77 6.31 12.15 12.32
CA MET A 77 7.33 11.10 12.29
C MET A 77 6.98 9.89 11.39
N LEU A 78 5.90 9.97 10.62
CA LEU A 78 5.40 8.83 9.85
C LEU A 78 6.29 8.53 8.65
N THR A 79 7.05 7.43 8.73
CA THR A 79 7.99 6.99 7.69
C THR A 79 7.48 5.77 6.93
N GLU A 80 6.62 4.96 7.56
CA GLU A 80 6.14 3.69 6.99
C GLU A 80 4.61 3.61 7.02
N VAL A 81 4.01 3.40 5.85
CA VAL A 81 2.55 3.24 5.73
C VAL A 81 2.22 2.01 4.87
N HIS A 82 1.39 1.13 5.43
CA HIS A 82 0.86 -0.05 4.76
C HIS A 82 -0.66 0.05 4.69
N VAL A 83 -1.20 0.14 3.48
CA VAL A 83 -2.63 0.32 3.24
C VAL A 83 -3.14 -0.83 2.40
N TYR A 84 -4.17 -1.49 2.91
CA TYR A 84 -4.79 -2.64 2.26
C TYR A 84 -6.25 -2.33 1.98
N SER A 85 -6.57 -1.86 0.78
CA SER A 85 -7.96 -1.55 0.41
C SER A 85 -8.49 -2.55 -0.59
N TYR A 86 -9.75 -2.96 -0.37
CA TYR A 86 -10.53 -3.72 -1.35
C TYR A 86 -11.53 -2.82 -2.11
N SER A 87 -11.65 -1.54 -1.73
CA SER A 87 -12.52 -0.54 -2.35
C SER A 87 -11.69 0.52 -3.11
N PRO A 88 -12.10 0.90 -4.34
CA PRO A 88 -11.45 1.98 -5.08
C PRO A 88 -11.53 3.36 -4.43
N THR A 89 -12.58 3.56 -3.65
CA THR A 89 -12.82 4.78 -2.89
C THR A 89 -11.84 4.90 -1.72
N GLY A 90 -11.51 3.79 -1.06
CA GLY A 90 -10.62 3.77 0.09
C GLY A 90 -9.19 4.16 -0.22
N VAL A 91 -8.63 3.72 -1.36
CA VAL A 91 -7.27 4.11 -1.75
C VAL A 91 -7.18 5.61 -1.99
N ARG A 92 -8.19 6.21 -2.64
CA ARG A 92 -8.22 7.64 -2.91
C ARG A 92 -8.34 8.45 -1.61
N GLY A 93 -9.22 8.04 -0.70
CA GLY A 93 -9.38 8.68 0.60
C GLY A 93 -8.10 8.62 1.44
N VAL A 94 -7.41 7.48 1.40
CA VAL A 94 -6.15 7.29 2.11
C VAL A 94 -5.01 8.10 1.50
N ILE A 95 -4.83 8.08 0.17
CA ILE A 95 -3.81 8.90 -0.51
C ILE A 95 -4.07 10.39 -0.25
N ALA A 96 -5.33 10.84 -0.29
CA ALA A 96 -5.68 12.21 0.03
C ALA A 96 -5.31 12.58 1.48
N GLY A 97 -5.60 11.70 2.44
CA GLY A 97 -5.22 11.87 3.85
C GLY A 97 -3.70 11.88 4.10
N LEU A 98 -2.95 11.16 3.27
CA LEU A 98 -1.48 11.10 3.35
C LEU A 98 -0.80 12.26 2.63
N SER A 99 -1.48 12.99 1.75
CA SER A 99 -0.89 13.98 0.83
C SER A 99 0.06 14.99 1.50
N CYS A 100 -0.25 15.45 2.72
CA CYS A 100 0.58 16.37 3.49
C CYS A 100 1.84 15.73 4.12
N TYR A 101 1.89 14.40 4.20
CA TYR A 101 2.94 13.61 4.85
C TYR A 101 3.82 12.85 3.85
N LEU A 102 3.40 12.78 2.58
CA LEU A 102 4.13 12.17 1.45
C LEU A 102 5.52 12.78 1.22
N LEU A 103 5.84 13.92 1.82
CA LEU A 103 7.17 14.52 1.75
C LEU A 103 8.19 13.88 2.70
N LYS A 104 7.73 13.19 3.76
CA LYS A 104 8.53 12.55 4.82
C LYS A 104 8.50 11.02 4.78
N LEU A 105 7.50 10.45 4.11
CA LEU A 105 7.34 9.00 3.96
C LEU A 105 8.51 8.40 3.18
N GLU A 106 9.14 7.37 3.75
CA GLU A 106 10.24 6.62 3.12
C GLU A 106 9.71 5.37 2.41
N ILE A 107 8.72 4.70 3.03
CA ILE A 107 8.12 3.46 2.55
C ILE A 107 6.60 3.60 2.52
N LEU A 108 6.02 3.37 1.35
CA LEU A 108 4.58 3.25 1.15
C LEU A 108 4.29 1.89 0.51
N THR A 109 3.52 1.07 1.21
CA THR A 109 2.98 -0.18 0.68
C THR A 109 1.49 -0.04 0.42
N LEU A 110 1.09 -0.23 -0.83
CA LEU A 110 -0.30 -0.21 -1.26
C LEU A 110 -0.70 -1.59 -1.77
N CYS A 111 -1.67 -2.24 -1.12
CA CYS A 111 -2.43 -3.33 -1.73
C CYS A 111 -3.72 -2.77 -2.31
N ILE A 112 -3.80 -2.76 -3.63
CA ILE A 112 -4.85 -2.05 -4.38
C ILE A 112 -5.33 -2.89 -5.56
N ALA A 113 -6.52 -2.56 -6.08
CA ALA A 113 -6.97 -3.07 -7.35
C ALA A 113 -6.34 -2.26 -8.52
N TYR A 114 -6.31 -2.86 -9.70
CA TYR A 114 -5.57 -2.41 -10.89
C TYR A 114 -5.67 -0.90 -11.23
N ASP A 115 -6.86 -0.32 -11.09
CA ASP A 115 -7.17 1.03 -11.60
C ASP A 115 -6.61 2.18 -10.73
N GLU A 116 -6.07 1.90 -9.54
CA GLU A 116 -5.78 2.93 -8.52
C GLU A 116 -4.30 3.33 -8.38
N ALA A 117 -3.39 2.57 -8.98
CA ALA A 117 -1.94 2.69 -8.76
C ALA A 117 -1.31 3.99 -9.29
N LYS A 118 -1.99 4.67 -10.22
CA LYS A 118 -1.48 5.85 -10.95
C LYS A 118 -1.62 7.18 -10.17
N GLN A 119 -2.13 7.17 -8.95
CA GLN A 119 -2.43 8.38 -8.16
C GLN A 119 -1.37 8.71 -7.09
N VAL A 120 -0.21 8.05 -7.11
CA VAL A 120 0.85 8.27 -6.11
C VAL A 120 1.71 9.48 -6.51
N SER A 121 1.86 10.45 -5.60
CA SER A 121 2.65 11.67 -5.78
C SER A 121 3.46 11.98 -4.54
N SER A 122 4.76 11.67 -4.49
CA SER A 122 5.50 11.77 -3.22
C SER A 122 7.02 11.92 -3.39
N ASN A 123 7.69 12.37 -2.31
CA ASN A 123 9.15 12.35 -2.12
C ASN A 123 9.67 10.95 -1.70
N LEU A 124 8.87 9.92 -1.92
CA LEU A 124 9.10 8.57 -1.46
C LEU A 124 10.36 7.97 -2.07
N GLU A 125 11.18 7.27 -1.28
CA GLU A 125 12.37 6.58 -1.78
C GLU A 125 12.06 5.15 -2.24
N LYS A 126 11.15 4.45 -1.54
CA LYS A 126 10.69 3.10 -1.89
C LYS A 126 9.16 3.01 -1.96
N LEU A 127 8.64 2.61 -3.12
CA LEU A 127 7.22 2.29 -3.32
C LEU A 127 7.04 0.79 -3.49
N VAL A 128 6.12 0.21 -2.72
CA VAL A 128 5.71 -1.19 -2.88
C VAL A 128 4.24 -1.24 -3.27
N ILE A 129 3.94 -1.82 -4.43
CA ILE A 129 2.58 -2.10 -4.86
C ILE A 129 2.38 -3.61 -4.87
N LYS A 130 1.38 -4.09 -4.13
CA LYS A 130 1.06 -5.51 -4.03
C LYS A 130 -0.29 -5.77 -4.69
N MET A 131 -0.30 -6.54 -5.76
CA MET A 131 -1.51 -6.83 -6.55
C MET A 131 -2.16 -8.12 -6.06
N ASN A 132 -3.47 -8.08 -5.80
CA ASN A 132 -4.24 -9.28 -5.46
C ASN A 132 -4.98 -9.83 -6.70
N TRP A 133 -4.72 -11.10 -7.01
CA TRP A 133 -5.27 -11.82 -8.17
C TRP A 133 -6.75 -12.20 -8.02
N VAL A 134 -7.33 -11.98 -6.84
CA VAL A 134 -8.66 -12.51 -6.48
C VAL A 134 -9.82 -11.70 -7.10
N SER A 135 -9.60 -10.47 -7.56
CA SER A 135 -10.69 -9.68 -8.17
C SER A 135 -10.88 -9.99 -9.67
N LYS A 136 -11.75 -10.95 -9.98
CA LYS A 136 -12.40 -11.05 -11.30
C LYS A 136 -13.39 -9.91 -11.57
N THR A 137 -13.60 -9.02 -10.61
CA THR A 137 -14.63 -7.99 -10.70
C THR A 137 -14.05 -6.68 -11.23
N VAL A 138 -14.48 -6.41 -12.47
CA VAL A 138 -14.52 -5.10 -13.13
C VAL A 138 -13.23 -4.69 -13.86
N ARG A 139 -12.96 -5.36 -14.99
CA ARG A 139 -12.26 -4.72 -16.14
C ARG A 139 -13.18 -3.65 -16.75
N ARG A 140 -13.42 -2.52 -16.07
CA ARG A 140 -14.04 -1.37 -16.73
C ARG A 140 -12.92 -0.57 -17.39
N ARG A 141 -12.87 -0.58 -18.72
CA ARG A 141 -12.22 0.49 -19.49
C ARG A 141 -12.87 1.82 -19.08
N ARG A 142 -12.35 2.48 -18.06
CA ARG A 142 -12.62 3.91 -17.85
C ARG A 142 -11.63 4.68 -18.72
N LYS A 143 -12.13 5.68 -19.45
CA LYS A 143 -11.27 6.69 -20.05
C LYS A 143 -10.44 7.30 -18.91
N LEU A 144 -9.12 7.22 -19.02
CA LEU A 144 -8.19 7.92 -18.14
C LEU A 144 -8.65 9.39 -18.07
N GLY A 145 -9.13 9.82 -16.90
CA GLY A 145 -9.24 11.24 -16.61
C GLY A 145 -7.84 11.84 -16.71
N LYS A 146 -7.75 13.09 -17.16
CA LYS A 146 -6.49 13.82 -17.38
C LYS A 146 -5.49 13.51 -16.27
N THR A 147 -4.39 12.86 -16.63
CA THR A 147 -3.31 12.47 -15.73
C THR A 147 -2.81 13.72 -15.00
N ILE A 148 -2.99 13.76 -13.69
CA ILE A 148 -2.36 14.78 -12.87
C ILE A 148 -0.88 14.42 -12.86
N ASN A 149 -0.06 15.35 -13.35
CA ASN A 149 1.38 15.17 -13.53
C ASN A 149 2.05 15.22 -12.15
N TYR A 150 2.37 14.05 -11.61
CA TYR A 150 2.94 13.92 -10.29
C TYR A 150 4.43 13.56 -10.42
N SER A 151 5.27 14.38 -9.82
CA SER A 151 6.73 14.28 -9.91
C SER A 151 7.25 13.30 -8.86
N LEU A 152 7.78 12.15 -9.26
CA LEU A 152 8.35 11.14 -8.35
C LEU A 152 9.86 11.32 -8.21
N GLN A 153 10.32 12.54 -7.92
CA GLN A 153 11.73 12.91 -8.08
C GLN A 153 12.71 12.13 -7.21
N ARG A 154 12.25 11.57 -6.08
CA ARG A 154 13.10 10.86 -5.12
C ARG A 154 12.88 9.34 -5.12
N LEU A 155 11.97 8.83 -5.96
CA LEU A 155 11.69 7.40 -6.02
C LEU A 155 12.88 6.68 -6.63
N LYS A 156 13.55 5.87 -5.81
CA LYS A 156 14.71 5.05 -6.18
C LYS A 156 14.33 3.61 -6.42
N VAL A 157 13.44 3.07 -5.58
CA VAL A 157 13.06 1.66 -5.60
C VAL A 157 11.56 1.50 -5.83
N PHE A 158 11.18 0.71 -6.81
CA PHE A 158 9.80 0.28 -7.02
C PHE A 158 9.69 -1.23 -6.96
N GLU A 159 8.81 -1.73 -6.12
CA GLU A 159 8.52 -3.14 -5.97
C GLU A 159 7.08 -3.40 -6.37
N LEU A 160 6.89 -4.32 -7.33
CA LEU A 160 5.59 -4.77 -7.78
C LEU A 160 5.43 -6.26 -7.48
N SER A 161 4.64 -6.55 -6.45
CA SER A 161 4.28 -7.92 -6.06
C SER A 161 2.97 -8.38 -6.67
N GLY A 162 2.84 -9.68 -6.91
CA GLY A 162 1.68 -10.25 -7.60
C GLY A 162 1.67 -9.96 -9.11
N PHE A 163 2.85 -9.79 -9.72
CA PHE A 163 2.97 -9.50 -11.14
C PHE A 163 2.42 -10.64 -12.02
N LEU A 164 1.53 -10.30 -12.95
CA LEU A 164 0.92 -11.23 -13.89
C LEU A 164 1.63 -11.23 -15.24
N GLY A 165 2.29 -10.13 -15.62
CA GLY A 165 2.81 -9.90 -16.96
C GLY A 165 1.73 -9.56 -17.97
N CYS A 166 0.58 -9.07 -17.52
CA CYS A 166 -0.45 -8.56 -18.42
C CYS A 166 -0.08 -7.15 -18.92
N THR A 167 -0.74 -6.67 -19.98
CA THR A 167 -0.48 -5.35 -20.58
C THR A 167 -0.49 -4.24 -19.53
N SER A 168 -1.44 -4.32 -18.62
CA SER A 168 -1.61 -3.31 -17.60
C SER A 168 -0.41 -3.28 -16.63
N ASP A 169 0.25 -4.42 -16.35
CA ASP A 169 1.40 -4.48 -15.42
C ASP A 169 2.58 -3.76 -16.02
N ILE A 170 2.76 -4.00 -17.32
CA ILE A 170 3.79 -3.36 -18.12
C ILE A 170 3.51 -1.85 -18.20
N GLU A 171 2.26 -1.43 -18.40
CA GLU A 171 1.88 -0.01 -18.40
C GLU A 171 2.14 0.67 -17.05
N LEU A 172 1.93 -0.06 -15.94
CA LEU A 172 2.20 0.47 -14.61
C LEU A 172 3.71 0.67 -14.38
N VAL A 173 4.53 -0.34 -14.71
CA VAL A 173 5.99 -0.23 -14.65
C VAL A 173 6.48 0.92 -15.54
N LYS A 174 5.93 1.05 -16.75
CA LYS A 174 6.25 2.14 -17.69
C LYS A 174 5.90 3.50 -17.12
N TYR A 175 4.73 3.64 -16.50
CA TYR A 175 4.33 4.88 -15.85
C TYR A 175 5.36 5.31 -14.79
N PHE A 176 5.79 4.41 -13.91
CA PHE A 176 6.80 4.74 -12.90
C PHE A 176 8.15 5.08 -13.50
N LEU A 177 8.59 4.35 -14.53
CA LEU A 177 9.82 4.65 -15.27
C LEU A 177 9.82 6.06 -15.91
N GLU A 178 8.67 6.50 -16.42
CA GLU A 178 8.53 7.81 -17.07
C GLU A 178 8.44 8.97 -16.07
N ASN A 179 7.99 8.71 -14.84
CA ASN A 179 7.70 9.75 -13.85
C ASN A 179 8.72 9.81 -12.69
N ALA A 180 9.59 8.80 -12.54
CA ALA A 180 10.63 8.75 -11.51
C ALA A 180 12.03 9.03 -12.07
N ALA A 181 12.55 10.23 -11.80
CA ALA A 181 13.86 10.66 -12.31
C ALA A 181 15.05 9.97 -11.61
N ALA A 182 14.94 9.68 -10.32
CA ALA A 182 16.00 9.08 -9.49
C ALA A 182 15.92 7.55 -9.41
N PHE A 183 15.28 6.90 -10.38
CA PHE A 183 15.00 5.47 -10.31
C PHE A 183 16.28 4.64 -10.44
N GLU A 184 16.51 3.76 -9.46
CA GLU A 184 17.71 2.93 -9.34
C GLU A 184 17.38 1.44 -9.48
N LYS A 185 16.21 1.00 -8.99
CA LYS A 185 15.86 -0.42 -8.89
C LYS A 185 14.38 -0.69 -9.06
N ILE A 186 14.07 -1.73 -9.84
CA ILE A 186 12.74 -2.33 -9.98
C ILE A 186 12.79 -3.77 -9.51
N ILE A 187 11.89 -4.13 -8.61
CA ILE A 187 11.72 -5.49 -8.10
C ILE A 187 10.35 -5.99 -8.57
N ILE A 188 10.34 -7.07 -9.34
CA ILE A 188 9.12 -7.72 -9.81
C ILE A 188 9.01 -9.06 -9.11
N SER A 189 7.96 -9.22 -8.32
CA SER A 189 7.62 -10.49 -7.70
C SER A 189 6.31 -11.03 -8.29
N PRO A 190 6.30 -12.22 -8.90
CA PRO A 190 5.07 -12.92 -9.25
C PRO A 190 4.21 -13.26 -8.03
N ARG A 191 4.84 -13.39 -6.86
CA ARG A 191 4.20 -13.72 -5.59
C ARG A 191 3.89 -12.45 -4.79
N CYS A 192 2.85 -12.54 -3.96
CA CYS A 192 2.71 -11.67 -2.80
C CYS A 192 3.13 -12.46 -1.55
N ASP A 193 3.86 -11.82 -0.65
CA ASP A 193 4.39 -12.44 0.58
C ASP A 193 3.24 -12.97 1.45
N PRO A 194 3.31 -14.23 1.95
CA PRO A 194 2.31 -14.79 2.87
C PRO A 194 2.11 -14.00 4.18
N GLY A 195 3.07 -13.14 4.56
CA GLY A 195 2.94 -12.26 5.73
C GLY A 195 2.02 -11.04 5.53
N ASP A 196 1.62 -10.73 4.30
CA ASP A 196 0.72 -9.62 4.00
C ASP A 196 -0.75 -10.02 4.07
N LEU A 197 -1.51 -9.29 4.89
CA LEU A 197 -2.94 -9.51 5.12
C LEU A 197 -3.82 -9.29 3.87
N CYS A 198 -3.25 -8.82 2.76
CA CYS A 198 -3.91 -8.69 1.46
C CYS A 198 -4.21 -10.04 0.81
N CYS A 199 -3.49 -11.07 1.22
CA CYS A 199 -3.49 -12.38 0.58
C CYS A 199 -4.44 -13.33 1.32
N LEU A 200 -5.69 -12.92 1.49
CA LEU A 200 -6.75 -13.71 2.15
C LEU A 200 -6.99 -15.11 1.53
N LYS A 201 -6.30 -15.48 0.44
CA LYS A 201 -6.40 -16.79 -0.23
C LYS A 201 -5.10 -17.29 -0.91
N PHE A 202 -3.91 -16.89 -0.46
CA PHE A 202 -2.69 -17.59 -0.89
C PHE A 202 -2.27 -18.58 0.17
N ASP A 203 -2.66 -19.81 -0.10
CA ASP A 203 -2.17 -21.04 0.51
C ASP A 203 -0.65 -20.93 0.74
N TYR A 204 -0.19 -21.18 1.97
CA TYR A 204 1.23 -21.18 2.35
C TYR A 204 1.94 -22.27 1.52
N ARG A 205 2.34 -21.94 0.30
CA ARG A 205 2.91 -22.89 -0.66
C ARG A 205 4.38 -22.59 -0.84
N SER A 206 5.20 -23.56 -0.42
CA SER A 206 6.64 -23.58 -0.64
C SER A 206 7.00 -23.67 -2.13
N GLU A 207 6.15 -24.27 -2.96
CA GLU A 207 6.44 -24.56 -4.36
C GLU A 207 5.88 -23.52 -5.33
N GLU A 208 6.68 -23.21 -6.36
CA GLU A 208 6.34 -22.30 -7.46
C GLU A 208 5.25 -22.85 -8.37
N THR A 209 4.18 -22.07 -8.56
CA THR A 209 3.10 -22.46 -9.46
C THR A 209 3.49 -22.21 -10.92
N GLU A 210 2.90 -22.97 -11.86
CA GLU A 210 3.11 -22.73 -13.30
C GLU A 210 2.78 -21.28 -13.69
N LYS A 211 1.78 -20.68 -13.03
CA LYS A 211 1.38 -19.29 -13.24
C LYS A 211 2.45 -18.28 -12.83
N GLU A 212 3.18 -18.55 -11.74
CA GLU A 212 4.30 -17.71 -11.29
C GLU A 212 5.48 -17.82 -12.26
N ARG A 213 5.82 -19.04 -12.70
CA ARG A 213 6.86 -19.26 -13.71
C ARG A 213 6.54 -18.55 -15.02
N ASP A 214 5.30 -18.65 -15.46
CA ASP A 214 4.79 -17.94 -16.63
C ASP A 214 4.85 -16.42 -16.49
N ALA A 215 4.56 -15.90 -15.29
CA ALA A 215 4.65 -14.48 -15.01
C ALA A 215 6.10 -13.98 -15.01
N ARG A 216 7.05 -14.74 -14.45
CA ARG A 216 8.50 -14.44 -14.56
C ARG A 216 8.95 -14.38 -16.01
N ARG A 217 8.58 -15.40 -16.81
CA ARG A 217 8.93 -15.43 -18.24
C ARG A 217 8.39 -14.21 -18.98
N ARG A 218 7.16 -13.78 -18.68
CA ARG A 218 6.59 -12.54 -19.25
C ARG A 218 7.33 -11.29 -18.78
N ALA A 219 7.72 -11.23 -17.51
CA ALA A 219 8.55 -10.13 -16.99
C ALA A 219 9.87 -10.04 -17.74
N GLU A 220 10.59 -11.15 -17.90
CA GLU A 220 11.86 -11.22 -18.64
C GLU A 220 11.68 -10.80 -20.11
N GLN A 221 10.63 -11.26 -20.78
CA GLN A 221 10.39 -10.95 -22.19
C GLN A 221 10.06 -9.47 -22.43
N HIS A 222 9.27 -8.86 -21.55
CA HIS A 222 8.72 -7.52 -21.76
C HIS A 222 9.51 -6.42 -21.05
N LEU A 223 9.95 -6.65 -19.82
CA LEU A 223 10.57 -5.61 -18.99
C LEU A 223 12.05 -5.45 -19.27
N CYS A 224 12.79 -6.52 -19.60
CA CYS A 224 14.22 -6.42 -19.94
C CYS A 224 14.48 -5.50 -21.15
N ARG A 225 13.51 -5.35 -22.05
CA ARG A 225 13.58 -4.45 -23.21
C ARG A 225 13.13 -3.01 -22.89
N LEU A 226 12.30 -2.87 -21.87
CA LEU A 226 11.70 -1.60 -21.46
C LEU A 226 12.62 -0.82 -20.51
N ILE A 227 13.33 -1.53 -19.65
CA ILE A 227 14.06 -0.96 -18.53
C ILE A 227 15.40 -0.38 -19.03
N PRO A 228 15.68 0.92 -18.77
CA PRO A 228 16.95 1.53 -19.12
C PRO A 228 18.12 0.88 -18.38
N SER A 229 19.30 0.84 -18.99
CA SER A 229 20.51 0.24 -18.40
C SER A 229 20.94 0.83 -17.05
N ARG A 230 20.50 2.04 -16.71
CA ARG A 230 20.76 2.70 -15.41
C ARG A 230 19.92 2.15 -14.26
N VAL A 231 18.89 1.36 -14.54
CA VAL A 231 17.94 0.84 -13.55
C VAL A 231 18.16 -0.66 -13.41
N GLU A 232 18.42 -1.13 -12.19
CA GLU A 232 18.54 -2.55 -11.89
C GLU A 232 17.14 -3.21 -11.93
N LEU A 233 16.97 -4.25 -12.75
CA LEU A 233 15.77 -5.10 -12.73
C LEU A 233 16.07 -6.38 -11.95
N VAL A 234 15.30 -6.62 -10.89
CA VAL A 234 15.29 -7.87 -10.14
C VAL A 234 13.94 -8.55 -10.35
N ILE A 235 13.95 -9.78 -10.85
CA ILE A 235 12.75 -10.63 -10.98
C ILE A 235 12.91 -11.76 -9.95
N LEU A 236 12.00 -11.80 -8.97
CA LEU A 236 12.00 -12.77 -7.87
C LEU A 236 11.22 -14.03 -8.21
#